data_AF-A0A133USQ4-F1
#
_entry.id   AF-A0A133USQ4-F1
#
_cell.length_a   1.000
_cell.length_b   1.000
_cell.length_c   1.000
_cell.angle_alpha   90.00
_cell.angle_beta   90.00
_cell.angle_gamma   90.00
#
_symmetry.space_group_name_H-M   'P 1'
#
loop_
_entity.id
_entity.type
_entity.pdbx_description
1 polymer ?
#
loop_
_entity_poly.entity_id
_entity_poly.type
_entity_poly.pdbx_seq_one_letter_code
_entity_poly.pdbx_strand_id
1 'polypeptide(L)'
;MRAECLFDGIHISYLVFVEEGDTIPRDGTVTEGSASIDESAVTGESEPVTKESGGDRSSVTEGTEVLSDRLKIEVTAEPGESFLDKMINLVESAS
;
A
#
# COMPACT_ATOMS: atom_id res chain seq x y z
N MET A 1 5.39 12.22 15.60
CA MET A 1 4.07 11.57 15.71
C MET A 1 4.15 10.38 14.78
N ARG A 2 4.68 9.25 15.26
CA ARG A 2 4.75 8.01 14.47
C ARG A 2 3.31 7.51 14.36
N ALA A 3 2.83 7.25 13.15
CA ALA A 3 1.51 6.69 12.94
C ALA A 3 1.50 5.24 13.43
N GLU A 4 1.40 5.04 14.74
CA GLU A 4 0.92 3.80 15.34
C GLU A 4 -0.62 3.78 15.20
N CYS A 5 -1.12 3.78 13.97
CA CYS A 5 -2.45 3.25 13.74
C CYS A 5 -2.28 1.73 13.80
N LEU A 6 -2.90 1.08 14.79
CA LEU A 6 -3.05 -0.37 14.75
C LEU A 6 -3.58 -0.74 13.37
N PHE A 7 -2.85 -1.60 12.64
CA PHE A 7 -3.17 -2.06 11.28
C PHE A 7 -4.61 -2.61 11.14
N ASP A 8 -5.24 -2.94 12.26
CA ASP A 8 -6.60 -3.48 12.40
C ASP A 8 -7.74 -2.45 12.20
N GLY A 9 -7.47 -1.14 12.26
CA GLY A 9 -8.50 -0.08 12.26
C GLY A 9 -8.63 0.75 10.98
N ILE A 10 -7.94 0.38 9.90
CA ILE A 10 -7.96 1.15 8.64
C ILE A 10 -9.10 0.63 7.76
N HIS A 11 -10.08 1.49 7.47
CA HIS A 11 -11.23 1.16 6.63
C HIS A 11 -11.21 1.92 5.29
N ILE A 12 -12.07 1.52 4.35
CA ILE A 12 -12.24 2.23 3.08
C ILE A 12 -12.57 3.72 3.33
N SER A 13 -12.11 4.59 2.43
CA SER A 13 -12.22 6.06 2.51
C SER A 13 -11.34 6.73 3.57
N TYR A 14 -10.48 5.97 4.28
CA TYR A 14 -9.45 6.57 5.11
C TYR A 14 -8.32 7.14 4.25
N LEU A 15 -7.77 8.26 4.70
CA LEU A 15 -6.62 8.89 4.09
C LEU A 15 -5.39 8.61 4.94
N VAL A 16 -4.42 7.93 4.34
CA VAL A 16 -3.14 7.58 4.96
C VAL A 16 -2.04 8.43 4.34
N PHE A 17 -1.16 8.93 5.19
CA PHE A 17 0.04 9.65 4.77
C PHE A 17 1.24 8.75 5.03
N VAL A 18 2.06 8.57 3.99
CA VAL A 18 3.29 7.79 4.04
C VAL A 18 4.43 8.62 3.51
N GLU A 19 5.61 8.45 4.07
CA GLU A 19 6.84 9.12 3.67
C GLU A 19 7.97 8.10 3.39
N GLU A 20 9.09 8.58 2.87
CA GLU A 20 10.28 7.77 2.63
C GLU A 20 10.65 6.89 3.85
N GLY A 21 10.77 5.59 3.61
CA GLY A 21 11.05 4.57 4.63
C GLY A 21 9.82 3.99 5.31
N ASP A 22 8.61 4.48 5.02
CA ASP A 22 7.37 3.86 5.48
C ASP A 22 6.90 2.75 4.54
N THR A 23 6.27 1.74 5.14
CA THR A 23 5.54 0.70 4.41
C THR A 23 4.09 1.09 4.23
N ILE A 24 3.53 0.81 3.05
CA ILE A 24 2.12 1.04 2.77
C ILE A 24 1.26 0.07 3.60
N PRO A 25 0.40 0.58 4.50
CA PRO A 25 -0.32 -0.27 5.44
C PRO A 25 -1.56 -0.95 4.85
N ARG A 26 -2.05 -0.50 3.69
CA ARG A 26 -3.23 -1.06 3.01
C ARG A 26 -3.23 -0.73 1.52
N ASP A 27 -3.88 -1.58 0.72
CA ASP A 27 -4.15 -1.30 -0.69
C ASP A 27 -4.96 0.00 -0.85
N GLY A 28 -4.58 0.82 -1.83
CA GLY A 28 -5.17 2.14 -2.00
C GLY A 28 -4.82 2.84 -3.30
N THR A 29 -5.25 4.09 -3.41
CA THR A 29 -5.01 4.97 -4.56
C THR A 29 -4.38 6.28 -4.10
N VAL A 30 -3.29 6.69 -4.74
CA VAL A 30 -2.63 7.98 -4.51
C VAL A 30 -3.56 9.12 -4.93
N THR A 31 -3.92 9.95 -3.96
CA THR A 31 -4.76 11.14 -4.15
C THR A 31 -3.93 12.41 -4.31
N GLU A 32 -2.76 12.48 -3.66
CA GLU A 32 -1.85 13.62 -3.74
C GLU A 32 -0.37 13.16 -3.63
N GLY A 33 0.50 13.79 -4.43
CA GLY A 33 1.94 13.57 -4.41
C GLY A 33 2.44 12.58 -5.46
N SER A 34 3.75 12.35 -5.43
CA SER A 34 4.46 11.36 -6.26
C SER A 34 5.63 10.79 -5.48
N ALA A 35 5.87 9.48 -5.59
CA ALA A 35 6.93 8.78 -4.89
C ALA A 35 7.35 7.52 -5.65
N SER A 36 8.57 7.07 -5.41
CA SER A 36 9.04 5.75 -5.85
C SER A 36 8.70 4.70 -4.80
N ILE A 37 8.16 3.57 -5.24
CA ILE A 37 7.73 2.48 -4.37
C ILE A 37 8.46 1.21 -4.77
N ASP A 38 8.98 0.48 -3.78
CA ASP A 38 9.51 -0.86 -3.95
C ASP A 38 8.36 -1.88 -3.92
N GLU A 39 8.02 -2.43 -5.08
CA GLU A 39 7.01 -3.49 -5.21
C GLU A 39 7.66 -4.89 -5.20
N SER A 40 8.96 -5.00 -4.86
CA SER A 40 9.71 -6.25 -4.92
C SER A 40 9.12 -7.34 -4.02
N ALA A 41 8.53 -6.94 -2.89
CA ALA A 41 7.82 -7.83 -1.97
C ALA A 41 6.59 -8.51 -2.59
N VAL A 42 5.97 -7.90 -3.60
CA VAL A 42 4.73 -8.37 -4.23
C VAL A 42 4.99 -8.97 -5.62
N THR A 43 5.73 -8.26 -6.47
CA THR A 43 5.96 -8.66 -7.88
C THR A 43 7.25 -9.44 -8.07
N GLY A 44 8.21 -9.34 -7.14
CA GLY A 44 9.55 -9.90 -7.27
C GLY A 44 10.48 -9.11 -8.20
N GLU A 45 10.04 -7.98 -8.74
CA GLU A 45 10.89 -7.10 -9.55
C GLU A 45 11.64 -6.11 -8.65
N SER A 46 12.96 -5.96 -8.88
CA SER A 46 13.83 -5.09 -8.07
C SER A 46 13.87 -3.64 -8.55
N GLU A 47 13.18 -3.31 -9.64
CA GLU A 47 13.13 -1.93 -10.14
C GLU A 47 11.97 -1.19 -9.46
N PRO A 48 12.25 -0.07 -8.77
CA PRO A 48 11.21 0.67 -8.08
C PRO A 48 10.27 1.35 -9.08
N VAL A 49 8.99 1.39 -8.73
CA VAL A 49 7.93 1.92 -9.58
C VAL A 49 7.47 3.27 -9.04
N THR A 50 7.53 4.30 -9.88
CA THR A 50 7.02 5.62 -9.51
C THR A 50 5.49 5.64 -9.59
N LYS A 51 4.86 6.06 -8.49
CA LYS A 51 3.42 6.24 -8.34
C LYS A 51 3.11 7.72 -8.16
N GLU A 52 2.02 8.18 -8.75
CA GLU A 52 1.63 9.59 -8.74
C GLU A 52 0.12 9.78 -8.72
N SER A 53 -0.34 10.90 -8.16
CA SER A 53 -1.76 11.25 -8.12
C SER A 53 -2.33 11.53 -9.51
N GLY A 54 -3.52 10.99 -9.80
CA GLY A 54 -4.30 11.36 -10.99
C GLY A 54 -3.84 10.73 -12.32
N GLY A 55 -2.86 9.81 -12.28
CA GLY A 55 -2.43 9.02 -13.43
C GLY A 55 -2.85 7.55 -13.36
N ASP A 56 -2.52 6.79 -14.41
CA ASP A 56 -2.71 5.33 -14.50
C ASP A 56 -1.89 4.55 -13.45
N ARG A 57 -0.89 5.19 -12.84
CA ARG A 57 0.01 4.64 -11.81
C ARG A 57 -0.31 5.15 -10.40
N SER A 58 -1.57 5.41 -10.12
CA SER A 58 -2.01 5.87 -8.80
C SER A 58 -2.29 4.72 -7.83
N SER A 59 -2.45 3.48 -8.29
CA SER A 59 -2.71 2.33 -7.41
C SER A 59 -1.45 1.86 -6.68
N VAL A 60 -1.59 1.63 -5.37
CA VAL A 60 -0.55 1.15 -4.47
C VAL A 60 -0.99 -0.11 -3.73
N THR A 61 -0.03 -0.95 -3.39
CA THR A 61 -0.28 -2.27 -2.79
C THR A 61 0.25 -2.34 -1.36
N GLU A 62 -0.50 -2.97 -0.48
CA GLU A 62 -0.13 -3.28 0.90
C GLU A 62 1.20 -4.05 0.96
N GLY A 63 2.06 -3.66 1.91
CA GLY A 63 3.35 -4.33 2.12
C GLY A 63 4.48 -3.86 1.21
N THR A 64 4.23 -2.88 0.33
CA THR A 64 5.26 -2.21 -0.48
C THR A 64 5.88 -1.04 0.28
N GLU A 65 7.14 -0.71 0.00
CA GLU A 65 7.90 0.31 0.73
C GLU A 65 8.07 1.59 -0.08
N VAL A 66 7.87 2.74 0.56
CA VAL A 66 8.08 4.05 -0.06
C VAL A 66 9.56 4.40 0.00
N LEU A 67 10.21 4.54 -1.16
CA LEU A 67 11.64 4.80 -1.26
C LEU A 67 12.00 6.28 -1.35
N SER A 68 11.05 7.14 -1.70
CA SER A 68 11.31 8.57 -1.93
C SER A 68 10.05 9.40 -1.78
N ASP A 69 10.20 10.67 -1.40
CA ASP A 69 9.11 11.64 -1.29
C ASP A 69 8.00 11.19 -0.30
N ARG A 70 6.79 11.72 -0.47
CA ARG A 70 5.63 11.43 0.38
C ARG A 70 4.37 11.32 -0.45
N LEU A 71 3.48 10.44 -0.04
CA LEU A 71 2.20 10.19 -0.70
C LEU A 71 1.05 10.35 0.27
N LYS A 72 -0.06 10.82 -0.27
CA LYS A 72 -1.37 10.70 0.37
C LYS A 72 -2.18 9.66 -0.37
N ILE A 73 -2.54 8.61 0.35
CA ILE A 73 -3.21 7.42 -0.20
C ILE A 73 -4.62 7.37 0.38
N GLU A 74 -5.62 7.19 -0.48
CA GLU A 74 -6.97 6.82 -0.09
C GLU A 74 -7.10 5.31 -0.10
N VAL A 75 -7.56 4.75 1.02
CA VAL A 75 -7.72 3.32 1.20
C VAL A 75 -8.93 2.84 0.41
N THR A 76 -8.71 1.82 -0.43
CA THR A 76 -9.73 1.24 -1.30
C THR A 76 -10.09 -0.21 -0.94
N ALA A 77 -9.35 -0.87 -0.06
CA ALA A 77 -9.60 -2.23 0.40
C ALA A 77 -10.01 -2.31 1.87
N GLU A 78 -10.91 -3.25 2.20
CA GLU A 78 -11.30 -3.56 3.58
C GLU A 78 -10.26 -4.47 4.28
N PRO A 79 -10.25 -4.49 5.62
CA PRO A 79 -9.53 -5.48 6.39
C PRO A 79 -9.94 -6.92 6.00
N GLY A 80 -8.96 -7.77 5.67
CA GLY A 80 -9.19 -9.15 5.23
C GLY A 80 -9.41 -9.32 3.72
N GLU A 81 -9.47 -8.22 2.96
CA GLU A 81 -9.63 -8.24 1.50
C GLU A 81 -8.39 -7.82 0.72
N SER A 82 -7.27 -7.54 1.40
CA SER A 82 -6.04 -7.13 0.75
C SER A 82 -5.48 -8.24 -0.13
N PHE A 83 -4.59 -7.86 -1.04
CA PHE A 83 -3.88 -8.83 -1.87
C PHE A 83 -3.16 -9.90 -1.03
N LEU A 84 -2.55 -9.50 0.09
CA LEU A 84 -1.85 -10.41 1.01
C LEU A 84 -2.83 -11.32 1.76
N ASP A 85 -3.94 -10.77 2.28
CA ASP A 85 -4.99 -11.55 2.96
C ASP A 85 -5.57 -12.64 2.06
N LYS A 86 -5.76 -12.34 0.76
CA LYS A 86 -6.22 -13.34 -0.23
C LYS A 86 -5.21 -14.47 -0.41
N MET A 87 -3.90 -14.17 -0.42
CA MET A 87 -2.86 -15.20 -0.51
C MET A 87 -2.79 -16.07 0.75
N ILE A 88 -2.99 -15.49 1.94
CA ILE A 88 -3.06 -16.24 3.21
C ILE A 88 -4.27 -17.18 3.20
N ASN A 89 -5.46 -16.67 2.86
CA ASN A 89 -6.67 -17.49 2.78
C ASN A 89 -6.54 -18.64 1.76
N LEU A 90 -5.86 -18.41 0.63
CA LEU A 90 -5.59 -19.45 -0.37
C LEU A 90 -4.69 -20.57 0.16
N VAL A 91 -3.63 -20.25 0.93
CA VAL A 91 -2.74 -21.29 1.49
C VAL A 91 -3.39 -22.04 2.64
N GLU A 92 -4.19 -21.36 3.47
CA GLU A 92 -4.93 -21.99 4.58
C GLU A 92 -6.05 -22.90 4.08
N SER A 93 -6.74 -22.54 2.99
CA SER A 93 -7.83 -23.35 2.40
C SER A 93 -7.34 -24.60 1.66
N ALA A 94 -6.03 -24.72 1.40
CA ALA A 94 -5.43 -25.86 0.72
C ALA A 94 -4.91 -26.95 1.69
N SER A 95 -5.10 -26.79 3.00
CA SER A 95 -4.74 -27.79 4.04
C SER A 95 -5.92 -28.64 4.51
#